data_AF-A0A1G0Y568-F1
#
_entry.id   AF-A0A1G0Y568-F1
#
_cell.length_a   1.000
_cell.length_b   1.000
_cell.length_c   1.000
_cell.angle_alpha   90.00
_cell.angle_beta   90.00
_cell.angle_gamma   90.00
#
_symmetry.space_group_name_H-M   'P 1'
#
loop_
_entity.id
_entity.type
_entity.pdbx_description
1 polymer ?
#
loop_
_entity_poly.entity_id
_entity_poly.type
_entity_poly.pdbx_seq_one_letter_code
_entity_poly.pdbx_strand_id
1 'polypeptide(L)'
;MIGRTFNDFDAMVFNNCSCIHTMFMSMGIDVIFADRENKICEIRKNLQPWVPFARGPGAVSVIELPPGTIERTNTEKGDIIDLNAELTEKAKEALLSKEFATAAHPAMPFK
;
A
#
# COMPACT_ATOMS: atom_id res chain seq x y z
N MET A 1 -9.13 -4.31 1.87
CA MET A 1 -9.23 -4.76 0.45
C MET A 1 -10.24 -5.91 0.13
N ILE A 2 -11.41 -6.02 0.80
CA ILE A 2 -12.40 -7.10 0.50
C ILE A 2 -13.13 -6.81 -0.82
N GLY A 3 -13.09 -7.74 -1.77
CA GLY A 3 -13.78 -7.63 -3.07
C GLY A 3 -13.26 -6.48 -3.96
N ARG A 4 -12.04 -5.99 -3.71
CA ARG A 4 -11.43 -4.86 -4.43
C ARG A 4 -10.04 -5.22 -4.97
N THR A 5 -9.59 -4.47 -5.96
CA THR A 5 -8.21 -4.45 -6.48
C THR A 5 -7.72 -2.99 -6.53
N PHE A 6 -6.41 -2.77 -6.73
CA PHE A 6 -5.80 -1.44 -6.83
C PHE A 6 -5.91 -0.83 -8.24
N ASN A 7 -7.03 -1.04 -8.94
CA ASN A 7 -7.21 -0.49 -10.29
C ASN A 7 -7.65 0.98 -10.27
N ASP A 8 -8.39 1.38 -9.24
CA ASP A 8 -9.02 2.70 -9.17
C ASP A 8 -8.34 3.64 -8.16
N PHE A 9 -7.34 3.14 -7.42
CA PHE A 9 -6.61 3.88 -6.38
C PHE A 9 -5.27 3.21 -6.07
N ASP A 10 -4.32 3.99 -5.55
CA ASP A 10 -2.94 3.53 -5.29
C ASP A 10 -2.75 2.88 -3.91
N ALA A 11 -3.53 3.28 -2.91
CA ALA A 11 -3.40 2.82 -1.53
C ALA A 11 -4.71 2.98 -0.75
N MET A 12 -4.85 2.23 0.34
CA MET A 12 -5.88 2.50 1.36
C MET A 12 -5.22 2.83 2.70
N VAL A 13 -5.67 3.90 3.34
CA VAL A 13 -5.17 4.34 4.65
C VAL A 13 -6.26 4.17 5.70
N PHE A 14 -5.96 3.40 6.75
CA PHE A 14 -6.80 3.25 7.92
C PHE A 14 -6.20 4.06 9.05
N ASN A 15 -6.85 5.17 9.38
CA ASN A 15 -6.48 5.99 10.53
C ASN A 15 -7.01 5.35 11.83
N ASN A 16 -6.29 5.56 12.94
CA ASN A 16 -6.60 4.97 14.25
C ASN A 16 -6.76 3.43 14.23
N CYS A 17 -5.94 2.76 13.43
CA CYS A 17 -5.91 1.31 13.28
C CYS A 17 -4.50 0.78 13.57
N SER A 18 -4.41 -0.33 14.29
CA SER A 18 -3.13 -0.97 14.63
C SER A 18 -3.08 -2.47 14.26
N CYS A 19 -4.19 -3.01 13.77
CA CYS A 19 -4.36 -4.40 13.42
C CYS A 19 -5.37 -4.54 12.29
N ILE A 20 -5.04 -5.32 11.28
CA ILE A 20 -5.94 -5.67 10.18
C ILE A 20 -6.04 -7.18 10.04
N HIS A 21 -7.02 -7.63 9.26
CA HIS A 21 -7.11 -8.99 8.76
C HIS A 21 -7.17 -8.96 7.24
N THR A 22 -6.80 -10.06 6.60
CA THR A 22 -6.91 -10.22 5.14
C THR A 22 -7.94 -11.29 4.75
N MET A 23 -8.81 -11.70 5.68
CA MET A 23 -9.96 -12.57 5.38
C MET A 23 -10.85 -11.95 4.30
N PHE A 24 -11.37 -12.81 3.40
CA PHE A 24 -12.22 -12.43 2.26
C PHE A 24 -11.55 -11.55 1.19
N MET A 25 -10.23 -11.39 1.24
CA MET A 25 -9.46 -10.77 0.17
C MET A 25 -9.10 -11.81 -0.91
N SER A 26 -9.00 -11.38 -2.16
CA SER A 26 -8.64 -12.22 -3.30
C SER A 26 -7.16 -12.12 -3.71
N MET A 27 -6.41 -11.17 -3.14
CA MET A 27 -5.00 -10.93 -3.47
C MET A 27 -4.18 -10.59 -2.23
N GLY A 28 -2.87 -10.90 -2.29
CA GLY A 28 -1.91 -10.46 -1.29
C GLY A 28 -1.66 -8.95 -1.39
N ILE A 29 -1.30 -8.34 -0.25
CA ILE A 29 -1.05 -6.89 -0.16
C ILE A 29 0.24 -6.60 0.60
N ASP A 30 0.84 -5.47 0.28
CA ASP A 30 1.88 -4.88 1.11
C ASP A 30 1.22 -4.05 2.22
N VAL A 31 1.76 -4.10 3.43
CA VAL A 31 1.18 -3.40 4.58
C VAL A 31 2.27 -2.66 5.33
N ILE A 32 2.01 -1.38 5.58
CA ILE A 32 2.82 -0.54 6.45
C ILE A 32 2.03 -0.18 7.69
N PHE A 33 2.67 -0.29 8.85
CA PHE A 33 2.14 0.20 10.11
C PHE A 33 2.98 1.39 10.56
N ALA A 34 2.33 2.51 10.84
CA ALA A 34 2.97 3.75 11.24
C ALA A 34 2.49 4.23 12.62
N ASP A 35 3.37 4.86 13.39
CA ASP A 35 3.07 5.44 14.69
C ASP A 35 2.47 6.87 14.57
N ARG A 36 2.31 7.56 15.71
CA ARG A 36 1.68 8.90 15.77
C ARG A 36 2.50 9.99 15.07
N GLU A 37 3.78 9.76 14.84
CA GLU A 37 4.68 10.67 14.13
C GLU A 37 4.80 10.27 12.65
N ASN A 38 3.91 9.38 12.18
CA ASN A 38 3.95 8.72 10.88
C ASN A 38 5.25 7.96 10.60
N LYS A 39 5.97 7.56 11.65
CA LYS A 39 7.16 6.73 11.49
C LYS A 39 6.77 5.28 11.35
N ILE A 40 7.35 4.62 10.35
CA ILE A 40 7.08 3.20 10.08
C ILE A 40 7.63 2.37 11.24
N CYS A 41 6.73 1.74 12.00
CA CYS A 41 7.10 0.89 13.12
C CYS A 41 7.14 -0.60 12.74
N GLU A 42 6.42 -1.00 11.68
CA GLU A 42 6.33 -2.38 11.24
C GLU A 42 5.94 -2.48 9.75
N ILE A 43 6.46 -3.50 9.07
CA ILE A 43 6.20 -3.75 7.65
C ILE A 43 5.83 -5.22 7.44
N ARG A 44 4.84 -5.49 6.57
CA ARG A 44 4.53 -6.83 6.06
C ARG A 44 4.50 -6.78 4.54
N LYS A 45 5.50 -7.38 3.91
CA LYS A 45 5.54 -7.56 2.45
C LYS A 45 4.67 -8.75 2.07
N ASN A 46 3.89 -8.61 1.00
CA ASN A 46 3.07 -9.68 0.41
C ASN A 46 2.26 -10.48 1.46
N LEU A 47 1.56 -9.77 2.34
CA LEU A 47 0.66 -10.36 3.33
C LEU A 47 -0.47 -11.09 2.60
N GLN A 48 -0.49 -12.42 2.74
CA GLN A 48 -1.41 -13.28 2.01
C GLN A 48 -2.87 -13.08 2.46
N PRO A 49 -3.86 -13.41 1.60
CA PRO A 49 -5.26 -13.55 2.02
C PRO A 49 -5.46 -14.52 3.17
N TRP A 50 -6.59 -14.38 3.87
CA TRP A 50 -7.02 -15.27 4.97
C TRP A 50 -6.12 -15.25 6.22
N VAL A 51 -5.32 -14.22 6.41
CA VAL A 51 -4.61 -13.97 7.67
C VAL A 51 -5.59 -13.32 8.66
N PRO A 52 -5.85 -13.94 9.82
CA PRO A 52 -6.87 -13.46 10.74
C PRO A 52 -6.43 -12.21 11.51
N PHE A 53 -5.12 -12.05 11.78
CA PHE A 53 -4.59 -10.89 12.49
C PHE A 53 -3.17 -10.57 12.01
N ALA A 54 -2.97 -9.34 11.53
CA ALA A 54 -1.67 -8.74 11.29
C ALA A 54 -1.61 -7.42 12.08
N ARG A 55 -0.69 -7.35 13.04
CA ARG A 55 -0.60 -6.25 13.99
C ARG A 55 0.76 -5.55 13.91
N GLY A 56 0.75 -4.22 13.99
CA GLY A 56 1.93 -3.37 14.16
C GLY A 56 1.98 -2.84 15.59
N PRO A 57 2.90 -3.31 16.45
CA PRO A 57 3.06 -2.75 17.79
C PRO A 57 3.40 -1.26 17.75
N GLY A 58 2.65 -0.45 18.50
CA GLY A 58 2.83 1.02 18.53
C GLY A 58 2.25 1.75 17.33
N ALA A 59 1.66 1.03 16.37
CA ALA A 59 1.00 1.63 15.22
C ALA A 59 -0.30 2.34 15.63
N VAL A 60 -0.58 3.46 14.99
CA VAL A 60 -1.88 4.13 15.02
C VAL A 60 -2.50 4.25 13.64
N SER A 61 -1.74 3.96 12.59
CA SER A 61 -2.19 3.97 11.20
C SER A 61 -1.73 2.71 10.48
N VAL A 62 -2.56 2.21 9.57
CA VAL A 62 -2.23 1.12 8.66
C VAL A 62 -2.43 1.57 7.23
N ILE A 63 -1.44 1.32 6.37
CA ILE A 63 -1.49 1.62 4.95
C ILE A 63 -1.42 0.29 4.19
N GLU A 64 -2.48 -0.02 3.44
CA GLU A 64 -2.53 -1.14 2.49
C GLU A 64 -2.07 -0.67 1.12
N LEU A 65 -1.13 -1.39 0.53
CA LEU A 65 -0.47 -1.08 -0.74
C LEU A 65 -0.54 -2.27 -1.72
N PRO A 66 -0.43 -2.03 -3.03
CA PRO A 66 -0.24 -3.08 -4.01
C PRO A 66 0.98 -3.94 -3.66
N PRO A 67 0.90 -5.27 -3.85
CA PRO A 67 2.01 -6.16 -3.54
C PRO A 67 3.27 -5.77 -4.33
N GLY A 68 4.42 -5.80 -3.66
CA GLY A 68 5.72 -5.43 -4.26
C GLY A 68 6.02 -3.93 -4.23
N THR A 69 5.10 -3.09 -3.73
CA THR A 69 5.34 -1.64 -3.57
C THR A 69 6.51 -1.39 -2.63
N ILE A 70 6.56 -2.03 -1.46
CA ILE A 70 7.60 -1.80 -0.45
C ILE A 70 8.99 -2.11 -1.01
N GLU A 71 9.11 -3.19 -1.78
CA GLU A 71 10.38 -3.57 -2.41
C GLU A 71 10.77 -2.58 -3.51
N ARG A 72 9.83 -2.20 -4.37
CA ARG A 72 10.05 -1.24 -5.46
C ARG A 72 10.48 0.15 -4.95
N THR A 73 9.96 0.58 -3.81
CA THR A 73 10.29 1.90 -3.21
C THR A 73 11.45 1.84 -2.23
N ASN A 74 12.00 0.65 -1.95
CA ASN A 74 12.95 0.42 -0.87
C ASN A 74 12.51 1.03 0.46
N THR A 75 11.22 0.88 0.79
CA THR A 75 10.66 1.39 2.04
C THR A 75 11.05 0.50 3.20
N GLU A 76 11.55 1.11 4.26
CA GLU A 76 12.13 0.44 5.41
C GLU A 76 11.49 0.87 6.73
N LYS A 77 11.67 0.04 7.76
CA LYS A 77 11.24 0.38 9.11
C LYS A 77 12.05 1.58 9.61
N GLY A 78 11.36 2.59 10.13
CA GLY A 78 11.95 3.83 10.62
C GLY A 78 11.84 4.99 9.63
N ASP A 79 11.46 4.75 8.38
CA ASP A 79 11.11 5.82 7.45
C ASP A 79 9.90 6.62 7.94
N ILE A 80 9.75 7.85 7.45
CA ILE A 80 8.61 8.72 7.74
C ILE A 80 7.69 8.73 6.52
N ILE A 81 6.40 8.51 6.75
CA ILE A 81 5.36 8.64 5.74
C ILE A 81 4.72 10.02 5.87
N ASP A 82 4.70 10.79 4.80
CA ASP A 82 3.90 12.01 4.73
C ASP A 82 2.55 11.72 4.09
N LEU A 83 1.51 11.62 4.92
CA LEU A 83 0.13 11.41 4.47
C LEU A 83 -0.54 12.70 3.96
N ASN A 84 0.10 13.85 4.13
CA ASN A 84 -0.38 15.14 3.65
C ASN A 84 0.38 15.62 2.40
N ALA A 85 1.28 14.79 1.85
CA ALA A 85 2.05 15.13 0.68
C ALA A 85 1.12 15.34 -0.53
N GLU A 86 1.08 16.57 -1.03
CA GLU A 86 0.46 16.87 -2.31
C GLU A 86 1.50 16.75 -3.43
N LEU A 87 1.12 16.12 -4.54
CA LEU A 87 1.96 16.12 -5.72
C LEU A 87 2.07 17.55 -6.25
N THR A 88 3.30 18.05 -6.32
CA THR A 88 3.60 19.27 -7.07
C THR A 88 3.29 19.07 -8.56
N GLU A 89 2.96 20.14 -9.28
CA GLU A 89 2.64 20.07 -10.72
C GLU A 89 3.75 19.39 -11.54
N LYS A 90 5.01 19.68 -11.22
CA LYS A 90 6.17 19.02 -11.84
C LYS A 90 6.20 17.50 -11.58
N ALA A 91 5.81 17.07 -10.38
CA ALA A 91 5.70 15.65 -10.05
C ALA A 91 4.52 14.98 -10.75
N LYS A 92 3.38 15.69 -10.90
CA LYS A 92 2.23 15.21 -11.68
C LYS A 92 2.61 14.99 -13.15
N GLU A 93 3.29 15.96 -13.78
CA GLU A 93 3.77 15.83 -15.17
C GLU A 93 4.75 14.65 -15.35
N ALA A 94 5.65 14.46 -14.38
CA ALA A 94 6.59 13.34 -14.38
C ALA A 94 5.92 11.97 -14.16
N LEU A 95 4.81 11.92 -13.42
CA LEU A 95 4.03 10.70 -13.22
C LEU A 95 3.14 10.38 -14.42
N LEU A 96 2.45 11.37 -14.99
CA LEU A 96 1.65 11.20 -16.21
C LEU A 96 2.52 10.67 -17.36
N SER A 97 3.72 11.24 -17.55
CA SER A 97 4.65 10.79 -18.59
C SER A 97 5.16 9.35 -18.37
N LYS A 98 5.20 8.86 -17.13
CA LYS A 98 5.54 7.46 -16.80
C LYS A 98 4.35 6.51 -16.95
N GLU A 99 3.13 6.94 -16.65
CA GLU A 99 1.92 6.14 -16.87
C GLU A 99 1.68 5.87 -18.36
N PHE A 100 1.87 6.88 -19.22
CA PHE A 100 1.82 6.68 -20.67
C PHE A 100 2.92 5.72 -21.17
N ALA A 101 4.06 5.65 -20.48
CA ALA A 101 5.13 4.70 -20.81
C ALA A 101 4.85 3.27 -20.30
N THR A 102 4.02 3.08 -19.26
CA THR A 102 3.77 1.77 -18.63
C THR A 102 2.46 1.09 -19.07
N ALA A 103 1.57 1.78 -19.79
CA ALA A 103 0.27 1.25 -20.26
C ALA A 103 0.36 0.08 -21.28
N ALA A 104 1.56 -0.44 -21.56
CA ALA A 104 1.77 -1.62 -22.38
C ALA A 104 1.98 -2.89 -21.50
N HIS A 105 0.89 -3.41 -20.92
CA HIS A 105 0.84 -4.83 -20.56
C HIS A 105 -0.56 -5.41 -20.84
N PRO A 106 -0.65 -6.55 -21.56
CA PRO A 106 -1.92 -7.06 -22.06
C PRO A 106 -2.74 -7.66 -20.93
N ALA A 107 -4.03 -7.35 -20.92
CA ALA A 107 -5.03 -8.05 -20.15
C ALA A 107 -4.96 -9.56 -20.48
N MET A 108 -4.68 -10.39 -19.48
CA MET A 108 -4.88 -11.84 -19.61
C MET A 108 -6.38 -12.16 -19.47
N PRO A 109 -6.99 -12.89 -20.41
CA PRO A 109 -8.35 -13.36 -20.25
C PRO A 109 -8.37 -14.56 -19.28
N PHE A 110 -9.18 -14.48 -18.23
CA PHE A 110 -9.54 -15.66 -17.44
C PHE A 110 -10.52 -16.53 -18.24
N LYS A 111 -10.25 -17.84 -18.27
CA LYS A 111 -11.15 -18.89 -18.77
C LYS A 111 -12.23 -19.21 -17.76
#